data_AF-A0A978T334-F1
#
_entry.id   AF-A0A978T334-F1
#
_cell.length_a   1.000
_cell.length_b   1.000
_cell.length_c   1.000
_cell.angle_alpha   90.00
_cell.angle_beta   90.00
_cell.angle_gamma   90.00
#
_symmetry.space_group_name_H-M   'P 1'
#
loop_
_entity.id
_entity.type
_entity.pdbx_description
1 polymer ?
#
loop_
_entity_poly.entity_id
_entity_poly.type
_entity_poly.pdbx_seq_one_letter_code
_entity_poly.pdbx_strand_id
1 'polypeptide(L)'
;MTTSFTRTEFEPEQEGFETGPEYPKAFGITFTPKVTGITLGVGGFLLAAYFFLNQAIPRWGELSQLNQQKQEKGEQLKRLNTGEMEQIIARKRAELEQVKALKEDLFKFFTEAK
;
A
#
# COMPACT_ATOMS: atom_id res chain seq x y z
N MET A 1 41.41 -70.14 -53.50
CA MET A 1 41.68 -69.32 -52.31
C MET A 1 41.76 -67.88 -52.77
N THR A 2 40.68 -67.14 -52.62
CA THR A 2 40.57 -65.73 -53.02
C THR A 2 40.06 -65.00 -51.79
N THR A 3 40.94 -64.26 -51.14
CA THR A 3 40.65 -63.52 -49.92
C THR A 3 39.88 -62.26 -50.28
N SER A 4 38.55 -62.32 -50.19
CA SER A 4 37.70 -61.14 -50.21
C SER A 4 37.92 -60.34 -48.94
N PHE A 5 38.61 -59.21 -49.08
CA PHE A 5 38.70 -58.16 -48.07
C PHE A 5 37.32 -57.49 -47.95
N THR A 6 36.45 -58.04 -47.11
CA THR A 6 35.29 -57.28 -46.62
C THR A 6 35.82 -56.32 -45.58
N ARG A 7 36.15 -55.09 -46.00
CA ARG A 7 36.20 -53.94 -45.11
C ARG A 7 34.85 -53.91 -44.41
N THR A 8 34.83 -54.17 -43.11
CA THR A 8 33.72 -53.78 -42.24
C THR A 8 33.63 -52.27 -42.36
N GLU A 9 32.88 -51.83 -43.35
CA GLU A 9 32.41 -50.47 -43.50
C GLU A 9 31.55 -50.26 -42.26
N PHE A 10 32.04 -49.39 -41.38
CA PHE A 10 31.28 -48.90 -40.25
C PHE A 10 30.09 -48.16 -40.86
N GLU A 11 29.00 -48.89 -41.12
CA GLU A 11 27.69 -48.28 -41.31
C GLU A 11 27.44 -47.53 -40.00
N PRO A 12 27.37 -46.19 -39.99
CA PRO A 12 26.76 -45.54 -38.87
C PRO A 12 25.33 -46.05 -38.89
N GLU A 13 25.01 -46.96 -37.98
CA GLU A 13 23.64 -47.18 -37.61
C GLU A 13 23.10 -45.82 -37.21
N GLN A 14 22.40 -45.19 -38.13
CA GLN A 14 21.46 -44.13 -37.83
C GLN A 14 20.29 -44.79 -37.10
N GLU A 15 20.58 -45.34 -35.92
CA GLU A 15 19.59 -45.74 -34.94
C GLU A 15 18.96 -44.45 -34.42
N GLY A 16 17.91 -44.02 -35.12
CA GLY A 16 16.74 -43.36 -34.55
C GLY A 16 17.00 -42.15 -33.65
N PHE A 17 17.42 -41.03 -34.22
CA PHE A 17 17.19 -39.71 -33.59
C PHE A 17 15.78 -39.16 -33.83
N GLU A 18 14.82 -39.98 -34.27
CA GLU A 18 13.51 -39.48 -34.75
C GLU A 18 12.30 -39.97 -33.94
N THR A 19 12.45 -40.12 -32.62
CA THR A 19 11.28 -40.04 -31.73
C THR A 19 11.64 -39.22 -30.50
N GLY A 20 11.87 -37.92 -30.73
CA GLY A 20 11.93 -36.97 -29.64
C GLY A 20 10.65 -37.06 -28.79
N PRO A 21 10.73 -36.80 -27.48
CA PRO A 21 9.56 -36.87 -26.59
C PRO A 21 8.36 -36.13 -27.19
N GLU A 22 7.23 -36.83 -27.25
CA GLU A 22 5.99 -36.28 -27.79
C GLU A 22 5.38 -35.33 -26.75
N TYR A 23 5.47 -34.03 -27.00
CA TYR A 23 5.00 -33.02 -26.07
C TYR A 23 3.53 -32.68 -26.32
N PRO A 24 2.71 -32.55 -25.26
CA PRO A 24 1.32 -32.16 -25.42
C PRO A 24 1.23 -30.77 -26.04
N LYS A 25 0.20 -30.55 -26.84
CA LYS A 25 -0.10 -29.26 -27.47
C LYS A 25 -1.46 -28.78 -26.98
N ALA A 26 -1.53 -27.56 -26.46
CA ALA A 26 -2.80 -26.88 -26.24
C ALA A 26 -2.66 -25.41 -26.58
N PHE A 27 -3.76 -24.77 -26.96
CA PHE A 27 -3.78 -23.35 -27.35
C PHE A 27 -2.75 -22.99 -28.46
N GLY A 28 -2.39 -23.96 -29.32
CA GLY A 28 -1.38 -23.78 -30.37
C GLY A 28 0.09 -23.81 -29.90
N ILE A 29 0.33 -24.06 -28.61
CA ILE A 29 1.67 -24.07 -28.00
C ILE A 29 2.07 -25.52 -27.70
N THR A 30 3.30 -25.89 -28.07
CA THR A 30 3.91 -27.17 -27.68
C THR A 30 4.54 -27.04 -26.29
N PHE A 31 4.05 -27.82 -25.32
CA PHE A 31 4.48 -27.78 -23.93
C PHE A 31 5.81 -28.50 -23.70
N THR A 32 6.89 -27.94 -24.25
CA THR A 32 8.25 -28.34 -23.90
C THR A 32 8.61 -27.82 -22.49
N PRO A 33 9.56 -28.45 -21.76
CA PRO A 33 9.94 -28.01 -20.42
C PRO A 33 10.32 -26.52 -20.34
N LYS A 34 10.98 -26.01 -21.39
CA LYS A 34 11.34 -24.60 -21.50
C LYS A 34 10.14 -23.68 -21.69
N VAL A 35 9.27 -24.00 -22.64
CA VAL A 35 8.10 -23.16 -22.97
C VAL A 35 7.10 -23.16 -21.83
N THR A 36 6.78 -24.33 -21.28
CA THR A 36 5.88 -24.47 -20.12
C THR A 36 6.40 -23.70 -18.90
N GLY A 37 7.70 -23.76 -18.63
CA GLY A 37 8.32 -23.00 -17.54
C GLY A 37 8.15 -21.49 -17.70
N ILE A 38 8.36 -20.96 -18.92
CA ILE A 38 8.16 -19.53 -19.21
C ILE A 38 6.67 -19.16 -19.11
N THR A 39 5.76 -19.96 -19.69
CA THR A 39 4.32 -19.69 -19.63
C THR A 39 3.81 -19.69 -18.20
N LEU A 40 4.24 -20.65 -17.37
CA LEU A 40 3.87 -20.69 -15.96
C LEU A 40 4.52 -19.56 -15.17
N GLY A 41 5.78 -19.21 -15.46
CA GLY A 41 6.47 -18.10 -14.81
C GLY A 41 5.81 -16.76 -15.10
N VAL A 42 5.57 -16.45 -16.37
CA VAL A 42 4.91 -15.21 -16.81
C VAL A 42 3.45 -15.20 -16.37
N GLY A 43 2.72 -16.30 -16.56
CA GLY A 43 1.32 -16.42 -16.14
C GLY A 43 1.15 -16.27 -14.64
N GLY A 44 1.99 -16.97 -13.86
CA GLY A 44 2.01 -16.85 -12.40
C GLY A 44 2.37 -15.45 -11.92
N PHE A 45 3.33 -14.78 -12.56
CA PHE A 45 3.69 -13.40 -12.24
C PHE A 45 2.55 -12.42 -12.53
N LEU A 46 1.89 -12.53 -13.69
CA LEU A 46 0.76 -11.66 -14.04
C LEU A 46 -0.41 -11.86 -13.08
N LEU A 47 -0.74 -13.11 -12.73
CA LEU A 47 -1.77 -13.42 -11.74
C LEU A 47 -1.38 -12.85 -10.36
N ALA A 48 -0.15 -13.07 -9.91
CA ALA A 48 0.33 -12.55 -8.63
C ALA A 48 0.30 -11.01 -8.60
N ALA A 49 0.73 -10.35 -9.67
CA ALA A 49 0.65 -8.89 -9.80
C ALA A 49 -0.80 -8.41 -9.74
N TYR A 50 -1.72 -9.07 -10.45
CA TYR A 50 -3.15 -8.74 -10.40
C TYR A 50 -3.71 -8.83 -8.97
N PHE A 51 -3.45 -9.92 -8.25
CA PHE A 51 -3.87 -10.07 -6.86
C PHE A 51 -3.20 -9.04 -5.93
N PHE A 52 -1.91 -8.77 -6.14
CA PHE A 52 -1.17 -7.81 -5.34
C PHE A 52 -1.74 -6.40 -5.47
N LEU A 53 -2.00 -5.95 -6.71
CA LEU A 53 -2.58 -4.62 -6.95
C LEU A 53 -3.99 -4.50 -6.36
N ASN A 54 -4.80 -5.56 -6.49
CA ASN A 54 -6.20 -5.50 -6.07
C ASN A 54 -6.41 -5.72 -4.56
N GLN A 55 -5.44 -6.30 -3.85
CA GLN A 55 -5.64 -6.73 -2.46
C GLN A 55 -4.53 -6.33 -1.49
N ALA A 56 -3.29 -6.13 -1.95
CA ALA A 56 -2.19 -5.66 -1.11
C ALA A 56 -2.17 -4.13 -0.99
N ILE A 57 -2.35 -3.40 -2.11
CA ILE A 57 -2.42 -1.93 -2.14
C ILE A 57 -3.54 -1.38 -1.24
N PRO A 58 -4.83 -1.80 -1.36
CA PRO A 58 -5.89 -1.23 -0.53
C PRO A 58 -5.65 -1.49 0.97
N ARG A 59 -5.07 -2.65 1.32
CA ARG A 59 -4.74 -3.01 2.70
C ARG A 59 -3.61 -2.16 3.29
N TRP A 60 -2.69 -1.67 2.47
CA TRP A 60 -1.68 -0.68 2.88
C TRP A 60 -2.28 0.74 2.94
N GLY A 61 -3.23 1.03 2.05
CA GLY A 61 -4.03 2.26 2.06
C GLY A 61 -4.83 2.44 3.35
N GLU A 62 -5.43 1.37 3.91
CA GLU A 62 -6.16 1.42 5.17
C GLU A 62 -5.28 1.83 6.37
N LEU A 63 -4.02 1.37 6.43
CA LEU A 63 -3.08 1.82 7.48
C LEU A 63 -2.70 3.30 7.32
N SER A 64 -2.54 3.77 6.07
CA SER A 64 -2.23 5.17 5.79
C SER A 64 -3.42 6.08 6.11
N GLN A 65 -4.64 5.68 5.73
CA GLN A 65 -5.87 6.41 6.02
C GLN A 65 -6.17 6.45 7.53
N LEU A 66 -5.88 5.38 8.28
CA LEU A 66 -6.09 5.37 9.73
C LEU A 66 -5.12 6.32 10.45
N ASN A 67 -3.88 6.46 9.95
CA ASN A 67 -2.93 7.44 10.47
C ASN A 67 -3.29 8.88 10.07
N GLN A 68 -3.70 9.11 8.82
CA GLN A 68 -4.15 10.42 8.36
C GLN A 68 -5.40 10.90 9.11
N GLN A 69 -6.40 10.03 9.31
CA GLN A 69 -7.61 10.36 10.07
C GLN A 69 -7.32 10.63 11.56
N LYS A 70 -6.34 9.93 12.17
CA LYS A 70 -5.91 10.24 13.54
C LYS A 70 -5.23 11.61 13.62
N GLN A 71 -4.41 11.95 12.65
CA GLN A 71 -3.68 13.21 12.62
C GLN A 71 -4.64 14.39 12.41
N GLU A 72 -5.59 14.26 11.47
CA GLU A 72 -6.64 15.26 11.23
C GLU A 72 -7.54 15.48 12.45
N LYS A 73 -7.99 14.41 13.12
CA LYS A 73 -8.81 14.55 14.33
C LYS A 73 -8.03 15.15 15.50
N GLY A 74 -6.74 14.80 15.64
CA GLY A 74 -5.86 15.37 16.66
C GLY A 74 -5.60 16.87 16.46
N GLU A 75 -5.44 17.30 15.21
CA GLU A 75 -5.30 18.73 14.89
C GLU A 75 -6.60 19.51 15.07
N GLN A 76 -7.74 18.93 14.70
CA GLN A 76 -9.05 19.55 14.93
C GLN A 76 -9.33 19.73 16.42
N LEU A 77 -9.05 18.72 17.25
CA LEU A 77 -9.18 18.80 18.71
C LEU A 77 -8.26 19.84 19.34
N LYS A 78 -7.03 19.99 18.83
CA LYS A 78 -6.12 21.07 19.27
C LYS A 78 -6.68 22.44 18.93
N ARG A 79 -7.11 22.65 17.69
CA ARG A 79 -7.65 23.95 17.22
C ARG A 79 -8.91 24.36 17.98
N LEU A 80 -9.80 23.41 18.27
CA LEU A 80 -11.01 23.64 19.07
C LEU A 80 -10.68 23.97 20.52
N ASN A 81 -9.80 23.19 21.17
CA ASN A 81 -9.45 23.44 22.58
C ASN A 81 -8.70 24.76 22.80
N THR A 82 -7.69 25.11 21.98
CA THR A 82 -6.95 26.35 22.23
C THR A 82 -7.76 27.59 21.91
N GLY A 83 -8.53 27.59 20.81
CA GLY A 83 -9.33 28.76 20.42
C GLY A 83 -10.46 29.07 21.40
N GLU A 84 -11.18 28.05 21.88
CA GLU A 84 -12.29 28.26 22.82
C GLU A 84 -11.79 28.57 24.24
N MET A 85 -10.77 27.88 24.75
CA MET A 85 -10.24 28.17 26.10
C MET A 85 -9.69 29.59 26.18
N GLU A 86 -8.95 30.05 25.16
CA GLU A 86 -8.35 31.38 25.18
C GLU A 86 -9.41 32.48 25.12
N GLN A 87 -10.50 32.27 24.37
CA GLN A 87 -11.66 33.17 24.37
C GLN A 87 -12.43 33.15 25.70
N ILE A 88 -12.61 31.98 26.32
CA ILE A 88 -13.29 31.86 27.62
C ILE A 88 -12.48 32.58 28.70
N ILE A 89 -11.16 32.39 28.71
CA ILE A 89 -10.25 33.07 29.66
C ILE A 89 -10.30 34.58 29.44
N ALA A 90 -10.26 35.05 28.19
CA ALA A 90 -10.34 36.47 27.87
C ALA A 90 -11.68 37.08 28.33
N ARG A 91 -12.82 36.42 28.07
CA ARG A 91 -14.13 36.87 28.53
C ARG A 91 -14.23 36.93 30.05
N LYS A 92 -13.73 35.90 30.74
CA LYS A 92 -13.76 35.85 32.21
C LYS A 92 -12.91 36.94 32.85
N ARG A 93 -11.75 37.28 32.26
CA ARG A 93 -10.94 38.43 32.70
C ARG A 93 -11.66 39.75 32.49
N ALA A 94 -12.26 39.97 31.33
CA ALA A 94 -13.01 41.19 31.03
C ALA A 94 -14.21 41.38 31.99
N GLU A 95 -14.93 40.30 32.30
CA GLU A 95 -16.05 40.30 33.25
C GLU A 95 -15.58 40.67 34.67
N LEU A 96 -14.43 40.15 35.11
CA LEU A 96 -13.84 40.49 36.41
C LEU A 96 -13.41 41.96 36.50
N GLU A 97 -12.84 42.51 35.43
CA GLU A 97 -12.46 43.93 35.37
C GLU A 97 -13.68 44.85 35.40
N GLN A 98 -14.73 44.53 34.63
CA GLN A 98 -15.97 45.31 34.66
C GLN A 98 -16.65 45.28 36.03
N VAL A 99 -16.71 44.13 36.69
CA VAL A 99 -17.27 44.02 38.03
C VAL A 99 -16.44 44.79 39.06
N LYS A 100 -15.11 44.83 38.93
CA LYS A 100 -14.24 45.64 39.80
C LYS A 100 -14.47 47.13 39.58
N ALA A 101 -14.49 47.58 38.32
CA ALA A 101 -14.71 48.97 37.98
C ALA A 101 -16.07 49.46 38.50
N LEU A 102 -17.13 48.68 38.28
CA LEU A 102 -18.48 49.03 38.76
C LEU A 102 -18.53 49.11 40.30
N LYS A 103 -17.84 48.22 41.01
CA LYS A 103 -17.75 48.29 42.48
C LYS A 103 -17.01 49.53 42.96
N GLU A 104 -15.94 49.91 42.27
CA GLU A 104 -15.15 51.09 42.61
C GLU A 104 -15.94 52.38 42.36
N ASP A 105 -16.67 52.45 41.24
CA ASP A 105 -17.54 53.57 40.91
C ASP A 105 -18.69 53.69 41.92
N LEU A 106 -19.37 52.59 42.26
CA LEU A 106 -20.39 52.60 43.29
C LEU A 106 -19.82 53.06 44.64
N PHE A 107 -18.63 52.57 45.03
CA PHE A 107 -17.99 52.98 46.27
C PHE A 107 -17.70 54.50 46.28
N LYS A 108 -17.19 55.05 45.17
CA LYS A 108 -16.97 56.50 45.01
C LYS A 108 -18.28 57.27 45.17
N PHE A 109 -19.34 56.86 44.49
CA PHE A 109 -20.68 57.48 44.63
C PHE A 109 -21.20 57.39 46.08
N PHE A 110 -20.99 56.28 46.79
CA PHE A 110 -21.40 56.14 48.19
C PHE A 110 -20.58 57.00 49.16
N THR A 111 -19.30 57.25 48.87
CA THR A 111 -18.43 58.09 49.71
C THR A 111 -18.56 59.58 49.42
N GLU A 112 -18.95 59.96 48.20
CA GLU A 112 -19.12 61.35 47.77
C GLU A 112 -20.52 61.90 48.09
N ALA A 113 -21.52 61.02 48.26
CA ALA A 113 -22.89 61.40 48.62
C ALA A 113 -23.15 61.56 50.14
N LYS A 114 -22.11 61.65 50.97
CA LYS A 114 -22.18 61.84 52.43
C LYS A 114 -21.51 63.14 52.84
#